data_AF-A0A6N8ARD5-F1
#
_entry.id   AF-A0A6N8ARD5-F1
#
_cell.length_a   1.000
_cell.length_b   1.000
_cell.length_c   1.000
_cell.angle_alpha   90.00
_cell.angle_beta   90.00
_cell.angle_gamma   90.00
#
_symmetry.space_group_name_H-M   'P 1'
#
loop_
_entity.id
_entity.type
_entity.pdbx_description
1 polymer ?
#
loop_
_entity_poly.entity_id
_entity_poly.type
_entity_poly.pdbx_seq_one_letter_code
_entity_poly.pdbx_strand_id
1 'polypeptide(L)' 'MAAKDYSTFWLLYGQYGPMMTVEKFREEFMPRLTMKTLQNWIARGDAPRPVNGIMDVRDVAAWWDAQRNGE' A
#
# COMPACT_ATOMS: atom_id res chain seq x y z
N MET A 1 2.92 -21.54 4.75
CA MET A 1 1.80 -20.83 5.39
C MET A 1 1.36 -19.78 4.37
N ALA A 2 0.41 -20.11 3.48
CA ALA A 2 0.16 -19.35 2.24
C ALA A 2 -1.34 -19.30 1.90
N ALA A 3 -2.17 -18.93 2.88
CA ALA A 3 -3.61 -19.16 2.80
C ALA A 3 -4.52 -17.94 3.06
N LYS A 4 -4.00 -16.70 3.13
CA LYS A 4 -4.87 -15.50 3.31
C LYS A 4 -4.51 -14.24 2.50
N ASP A 5 -3.28 -14.11 2.00
CA ASP A 5 -2.76 -12.88 1.35
C ASP A 5 -3.38 -12.46 -0.01
N TYR A 6 -4.18 -13.31 -0.65
CA TYR A 6 -4.57 -13.06 -2.04
C TYR A 6 -5.79 -12.13 -2.21
N SER A 7 -6.58 -11.82 -1.17
CA SER A 7 -7.81 -11.03 -1.35
C SER A 7 -7.55 -9.54 -1.63
N THR A 8 -6.68 -8.88 -0.87
CA THR A 8 -6.39 -7.44 -1.09
C THR A 8 -5.62 -7.23 -2.39
N PHE A 9 -4.67 -8.12 -2.70
CA PHE A 9 -3.86 -8.03 -3.91
C PHE A 9 -4.72 -8.08 -5.18
N TRP A 10 -5.63 -9.07 -5.31
CA TRP A 10 -6.46 -9.18 -6.51
C TRP A 10 -7.40 -7.98 -6.70
N LEU A 11 -7.91 -7.40 -5.61
CA LEU A 11 -8.75 -6.20 -5.66
C LEU A 11 -7.97 -5.00 -6.21
N LEU A 12 -6.79 -4.75 -5.65
CA LEU A 12 -5.94 -3.66 -6.11
C LEU A 12 -5.40 -3.90 -7.53
N TYR A 13 -5.04 -5.14 -7.85
CA TYR A 13 -4.53 -5.50 -9.17
C TYR A 13 -5.58 -5.33 -10.25
N GLY A 14 -6.85 -5.67 -9.97
CA GLY A 14 -7.94 -5.46 -10.92
C GLY A 14 -8.24 -3.98 -11.18
N GLN A 15 -8.02 -3.10 -10.19
CA GLN A 15 -8.34 -1.67 -10.27
C GLN A 15 -7.17 -0.81 -10.77
N TYR A 16 -5.95 -1.16 -10.38
CA TYR A 16 -4.74 -0.35 -10.62
C TYR A 16 -3.67 -1.07 -11.45
N GLY A 17 -3.78 -2.39 -11.64
CA GLY A 17 -2.74 -3.19 -12.29
C GLY A 17 -1.58 -3.55 -11.34
N PRO A 18 -0.37 -3.82 -11.86
CA PRO A 18 0.77 -4.22 -11.03
C PRO A 18 1.37 -3.07 -10.20
N MET A 19 1.10 -1.82 -10.58
CA MET A 19 1.77 -0.63 -10.05
C MET A 19 0.74 0.46 -9.77
N MET A 20 0.85 1.14 -8.63
CA MET A 20 0.01 2.29 -8.28
C MET A 20 0.84 3.48 -7.83
N THR A 21 0.36 4.70 -8.03
CA THR A 21 1.09 5.90 -7.60
C THR A 21 0.90 6.16 -6.11
N VAL A 22 1.86 6.89 -5.52
CA VAL A 22 1.76 7.33 -4.11
C VAL A 22 0.49 8.13 -3.84
N GLU A 23 0.05 8.91 -4.82
CA GLU A 23 -1.19 9.67 -4.75
C GLU A 23 -2.41 8.77 -4.65
N LYS A 24 -2.51 7.75 -5.51
CA LYS A 24 -3.63 6.81 -5.50
C LYS A 24 -3.66 5.97 -4.23
N PHE A 25 -2.50 5.51 -3.76
CA PHE A 25 -2.40 4.83 -2.46
C PHE A 25 -2.91 5.71 -1.33
N ARG A 26 -2.51 6.98 -1.30
CA ARG A 26 -2.97 7.93 -0.30
C ARG A 26 -4.49 8.10 -0.38
N GLU A 27 -5.04 8.29 -1.57
CA GLU A 27 -6.48 8.47 -1.76
C GLU A 27 -7.29 7.27 -1.28
N GLU A 28 -6.85 6.05 -1.58
CA GLU A 28 -7.55 4.81 -1.24
C GLU A 28 -7.43 4.44 0.24
N PHE A 29 -6.20 4.40 0.75
CA PHE A 29 -5.91 3.84 2.08
C PHE A 29 -5.89 4.91 3.17
N MET A 30 -5.48 6.13 2.83
CA MET A 30 -5.23 7.18 3.81
C MET A 30 -5.73 8.56 3.35
N PRO A 31 -7.01 8.69 2.94
CA PRO A 31 -7.53 9.93 2.35
C PRO A 31 -7.44 11.13 3.30
N ARG A 32 -7.43 10.86 4.61
CA ARG A 32 -7.34 11.87 5.68
C ARG A 32 -5.90 12.32 5.97
N LEU A 33 -4.88 11.57 5.53
CA LEU A 33 -3.49 11.96 5.74
C LEU A 33 -3.06 12.98 4.68
N THR A 34 -2.11 13.83 5.04
CA THR A 34 -1.45 14.71 4.06
C THR A 34 -0.32 13.96 3.36
N MET A 35 0.05 14.41 2.15
CA MET A 35 1.19 13.84 1.43
C MET A 35 2.49 13.90 2.23
N LYS A 36 2.69 14.99 2.98
CA LYS A 36 3.85 15.17 3.86
C LYS A 36 3.87 14.13 4.99
N THR A 37 2.72 13.84 5.60
CA THR A 37 2.61 12.80 6.63
C THR A 37 2.89 11.41 6.05
N LEU A 38 2.36 11.12 4.85
CA LEU A 38 2.65 9.87 4.15
C LEU A 38 4.13 9.71 3.82
N GLN A 39 4.80 10.76 3.35
CA GLN A 39 6.24 10.73 3.11
C GLN A 39 7.04 10.47 4.40
N ASN A 40 6.62 11.05 5.53
CA ASN A 40 7.24 10.77 6.82
C ASN A 40 7.04 9.29 7.24
N TRP A 41 5.88 8.69 6.97
CA TRP A 41 5.64 7.27 7.22
C TRP A 41 6.51 6.37 6.33
N ILE A 42 6.61 6.68 5.05
CA ILE A 42 7.49 5.98 4.10
C ILE A 42 8.96 6.06 4.59
N ALA A 43 9.40 7.24 5.05
CA ALA A 43 10.74 7.45 5.60
C ALA A 43 10.98 6.64 6.88
N ARG A 44 9.95 6.49 7.73
CA ARG A 44 9.98 5.65 8.94
C ARG A 44 9.89 4.15 8.66
N GLY A 45 9.44 3.75 7.47
CA GLY A 45 9.15 2.35 7.14
C GLY A 45 7.75 1.89 7.56
N ASP A 46 6.88 2.82 7.97
CA ASP A 46 5.47 2.56 8.33
C ASP A 46 4.58 2.35 7.09
N ALA A 47 5.09 2.58 5.87
CA ALA A 47 4.38 2.42 4.61
C ALA A 47 5.30 1.82 3.53
N PRO A 48 4.74 1.19 2.47
CA PRO A 48 5.53 0.65 1.36
C PRO A 48 6.39 1.73 0.72
N ARG A 49 7.64 1.40 0.39
CA ARG A 49 8.56 2.36 -0.21
C ARG A 49 8.27 2.48 -1.70
N PRO A 50 7.91 3.67 -2.21
CA PRO A 50 7.78 3.88 -3.63
C PRO A 50 9.16 3.90 -4.30
N VAL A 51 9.25 3.28 -5.47
CA VAL A 51 10.39 3.36 -6.38
C VAL A 51 10.04 4.38 -7.46
N ASN A 52 10.77 5.49 -7.52
CA ASN A 52 10.49 6.61 -8.45
C ASN A 52 9.04 7.15 -8.37
N GLY A 53 8.43 7.13 -7.17
CA GLY A 53 7.04 7.60 -6.97
C GLY A 53 5.96 6.58 -7.34
N ILE A 54 6.36 5.35 -7.70
CA ILE A 54 5.48 4.23 -8.01
C ILE A 54 5.60 3.16 -6.92
N MET A 55 4.47 2.64 -6.44
CA MET A 55 4.41 1.53 -5.50
C MET A 55 3.96 0.25 -6.20
N ASP A 56 4.57 -0.87 -5.81
CA ASP A 56 4.10 -2.18 -6.24
C ASP A 56 2.84 -2.56 -5.47
N VAL A 57 1.83 -3.03 -6.19
CA VAL A 57 0.53 -3.38 -5.61
C VAL A 57 0.64 -4.59 -4.67
N ARG A 58 1.62 -5.47 -4.86
CA ARG A 58 1.88 -6.60 -3.96
C ARG A 58 2.39 -6.12 -2.62
N ASP A 59 3.36 -5.20 -2.62
CA ASP A 59 3.88 -4.60 -1.39
C ASP A 59 2.81 -3.83 -0.63
N VAL A 60 1.97 -3.08 -1.35
CA VAL A 60 0.80 -2.38 -0.77
C VAL A 60 -0.17 -3.37 -0.15
N ALA A 61 -0.51 -4.45 -0.86
CA ALA A 61 -1.43 -5.47 -0.37
C ALA A 61 -0.88 -6.18 0.87
N ALA A 62 0.39 -6.55 0.86
CA ALA A 62 1.07 -7.21 1.98
C ALA A 62 1.13 -6.29 3.21
N TRP A 63 1.49 -5.02 3.01
CA TRP A 63 1.48 -4.03 4.09
C TRP A 63 0.08 -3.83 4.68
N TRP A 64 -0.95 -3.74 3.84
CA TRP A 64 -2.33 -3.58 4.31
C TRP A 64 -2.82 -4.80 5.09
N ASP A 65 -2.48 -5.99 4.61
CA ASP A 65 -2.83 -7.25 5.28
C ASP A 65 -2.11 -7.36 6.64
N ALA A 66 -0.83 -6.98 6.72
CA ALA A 66 -0.08 -6.91 7.97
C ALA A 66 -0.73 -5.95 8.99
N GLN A 67 -1.18 -4.76 8.56
CA GLN A 67 -1.90 -3.83 9.44
C GLN A 67 -3.23 -4.40 9.96
N ARG A 68 -3.95 -5.17 9.14
CA ARG A 68 -5.24 -5.75 9.52
C ARG A 68 -5.13 -6.97 10.42
N ASN A 69 -4.06 -7.75 10.29
CA ASN A 69 -3.84 -8.94 11.11
C ASN A 69 -3.19 -8.63 12.46
N GLY A 70 -2.73 -7.38 12.67
CA GLY A 70 -2.38 -6.86 14.00
C GLY A 70 -1.29 -7.65 14.72
N GLU A 71 -0.16 -7.87 14.04
CA GLU A 71 1.09 -8.28 14.71
C GLU A 71 1.74 -7.12 15.47
#